data_AF-A0A7V9ZA57-F1
#
_entry.id   AF-A0A7V9ZA57-F1
#
_cell.length_a   1.000
_cell.length_b   1.000
_cell.length_c   1.000
_cell.angle_alpha   90.00
_cell.angle_beta   90.00
_cell.angle_gamma   90.00
#
_symmetry.space_group_name_H-M   'P 1'
#
loop_
_entity.id
_entity.type
_entity.pdbx_description
1 polymer ?
#
loop_
_entity_poly.entity_id
_entity_poly.type
_entity_poly.pdbx_seq_one_letter_code
_entity_poly.pdbx_strand_id
1 'polypeptide(L)'
;MRSNLSIRLLNILYSGKFVYTILLFLIIISLFRFHSFLMYKEEKNVFDLLLFSFHDFFHVFFLSSLIYLISIFPFTTFRSFDQYAMIKFASRAKWFYTSVISIGIATLLFVLASAFICILESLLTLKFENRWSEYGAAVYDFLLKYNDIKPSTLVLFSLLLVYLFFLTLGITFFVANLIVQNNVISFIITLGFNVISIVIYLSKITFFYPFTFTYHVLVGKMGSSFYSHFVQSIIYWGMVLTLLFFIGISRVKKMDFSWRQS
;
A
#
# COMPACT_ATOMS: atom_id res chain seq x y z
N MET A 1 22.13 8.37 -16.88
CA MET A 1 21.20 7.41 -16.23
C MET A 1 20.11 8.09 -15.37
N ARG A 2 20.38 9.23 -14.72
CA ARG A 2 19.40 10.00 -13.91
C ARG A 2 18.24 10.67 -14.69
N SER A 3 18.38 10.99 -15.97
CA SER A 3 17.42 11.89 -16.66
C SER A 3 16.15 11.24 -17.22
N ASN A 4 16.04 9.91 -17.30
CA ASN A 4 14.85 9.28 -17.92
C ASN A 4 13.79 8.82 -16.89
N LEU A 5 14.21 8.44 -15.68
CA LEU A 5 13.29 8.16 -14.56
C LEU A 5 12.55 9.44 -14.17
N SER A 6 13.27 10.57 -14.12
CA SER A 6 12.71 11.88 -13.86
C SER A 6 11.66 12.26 -14.90
N ILE A 7 11.90 12.05 -16.20
CA ILE A 7 10.93 12.43 -17.26
C ILE A 7 9.63 11.61 -17.20
N ARG A 8 9.69 10.29 -16.90
CA ARG A 8 8.48 9.47 -16.75
C ARG A 8 7.70 9.82 -15.49
N LEU A 9 8.40 10.03 -14.36
CA LEU A 9 7.79 10.53 -13.13
C LEU A 9 7.19 11.91 -13.34
N LEU A 10 7.90 12.82 -14.01
CA LEU A 10 7.46 14.17 -14.36
C LEU A 10 6.22 14.13 -15.23
N ASN A 11 6.17 13.36 -16.32
CA ASN A 11 5.00 13.33 -17.20
C ASN A 11 3.74 12.74 -16.53
N ILE A 12 3.90 11.79 -15.59
CA ILE A 12 2.78 11.24 -14.81
C ILE A 12 2.34 12.21 -13.69
N LEU A 13 3.30 12.90 -13.06
CA LEU A 13 3.03 13.99 -12.12
C LEU A 13 2.41 15.22 -12.83
N TYR A 14 2.72 15.43 -14.12
CA TYR A 14 2.31 16.59 -14.92
C TYR A 14 0.90 16.48 -15.52
N SER A 15 0.23 15.32 -15.46
CA SER A 15 -1.24 15.35 -15.56
C SER A 15 -1.79 15.84 -14.22
N GLY A 16 -1.49 17.10 -13.85
CA GLY A 16 -1.79 17.65 -12.53
C GLY A 16 -3.24 17.39 -12.12
N LYS A 17 -4.18 17.43 -13.07
CA LYS A 17 -5.58 17.03 -12.88
C LYS A 17 -5.75 15.65 -12.22
N PHE A 18 -5.03 14.62 -12.67
CA PHE A 18 -5.10 13.27 -12.11
C PHE A 18 -4.58 13.20 -10.67
N VAL A 19 -3.42 13.81 -10.41
CA VAL A 19 -2.84 13.86 -9.05
C VAL A 19 -3.77 14.62 -8.10
N TYR A 20 -4.30 15.77 -8.51
CA TYR A 20 -5.26 16.53 -7.72
C TYR A 20 -6.55 15.75 -7.46
N THR A 21 -7.05 14.99 -8.43
CA THR A 21 -8.22 14.11 -8.22
C THR A 21 -7.95 13.05 -7.17
N ILE A 22 -6.79 12.37 -7.20
CA ILE A 22 -6.43 11.37 -6.19
C ILE A 22 -6.32 12.01 -4.81
N LEU A 23 -5.63 13.15 -4.71
CA LEU A 23 -5.51 13.88 -3.45
C LEU A 23 -6.87 14.32 -2.92
N LEU A 24 -7.77 14.80 -3.78
CA LEU A 24 -9.12 15.17 -3.39
C LEU A 24 -9.88 13.97 -2.81
N PHE A 25 -9.83 12.80 -3.44
CA PHE A 25 -10.45 11.58 -2.91
C PHE A 25 -9.84 11.16 -1.57
N LEU A 26 -8.52 11.23 -1.43
CA LEU A 26 -7.84 10.94 -0.16
C LEU A 26 -8.30 11.89 0.96
N ILE A 27 -8.39 13.19 0.66
CA ILE A 27 -8.86 14.21 1.61
C ILE A 27 -10.32 13.93 2.00
N ILE A 28 -11.22 13.68 1.04
CA ILE A 28 -12.63 13.42 1.34
C ILE A 28 -12.80 12.21 2.26
N ILE A 29 -12.09 11.12 1.98
CA ILE A 29 -12.17 9.91 2.80
C ILE A 29 -11.52 10.12 4.17
N SER A 30 -10.38 10.82 4.22
CA SER A 30 -9.71 11.15 5.49
C SER A 30 -10.61 12.02 6.38
N LEU A 31 -11.29 13.01 5.81
CA LEU A 31 -12.24 13.85 6.55
C LEU A 31 -13.41 13.05 7.14
N PHE A 32 -13.98 12.11 6.37
CA PHE A 32 -15.04 11.24 6.88
C PHE A 32 -14.56 10.35 8.03
N ARG A 33 -13.33 9.83 7.91
CA ARG A 33 -12.67 9.04 8.97
C ARG A 33 -12.39 9.88 10.20
N PHE A 34 -11.86 11.08 10.01
CA PHE A 34 -11.55 12.02 11.06
C PHE A 34 -12.82 12.43 11.82
N HIS A 35 -13.91 12.72 11.10
CA HIS A 35 -15.21 12.98 11.72
C HIS A 35 -15.70 11.80 12.57
N SER A 36 -15.65 10.58 12.02
CA SER A 36 -15.99 9.35 12.77
C SER A 36 -15.08 9.17 14.00
N PHE A 37 -13.80 9.49 13.88
CA PHE A 37 -12.83 9.42 14.97
C PHE A 37 -13.14 10.43 16.08
N LEU A 38 -13.58 11.64 15.74
CA LEU A 38 -13.95 12.66 16.72
C LEU A 38 -15.20 12.29 17.54
N MET A 39 -16.09 11.43 17.04
CA MET A 39 -17.31 11.02 17.75
C MET A 39 -17.08 10.18 19.00
N TYR A 40 -15.90 9.55 19.14
CA TYR A 40 -15.50 8.89 20.39
C TYR A 40 -15.33 9.92 21.52
N LYS A 41 -15.66 9.58 22.77
CA LYS A 41 -15.67 10.56 23.88
C LYS A 41 -14.37 10.62 24.66
N GLU A 42 -13.60 9.54 24.59
CA GLU A 42 -12.34 9.33 25.28
C GLU A 42 -11.28 10.34 24.82
N GLU A 43 -10.33 10.65 25.71
CA GLU A 43 -9.16 11.45 25.31
C GLU A 43 -8.41 10.75 24.16
N LYS A 44 -8.00 11.53 23.17
CA LYS A 44 -7.37 11.09 21.93
C LYS A 44 -6.17 11.95 21.58
N ASN A 45 -5.20 11.36 20.89
CA ASN A 45 -4.02 12.05 20.37
C ASN A 45 -3.85 11.80 18.85
N VAL A 46 -2.83 12.44 18.25
CA VAL A 46 -2.54 12.31 16.82
C VAL A 46 -2.15 10.88 16.41
N PHE A 47 -1.43 10.16 17.27
CA PHE A 47 -1.01 8.79 16.98
C PHE A 47 -2.20 7.84 16.93
N ASP A 48 -3.22 8.06 17.76
CA ASP A 48 -4.47 7.30 17.73
C ASP A 48 -5.21 7.51 16.42
N LEU A 49 -5.26 8.74 15.89
CA LEU A 49 -5.86 9.00 14.57
C LEU A 49 -5.10 8.25 13.46
N LEU A 50 -3.78 8.29 13.48
CA LEU A 50 -2.95 7.58 12.51
C LEU A 50 -3.18 6.07 12.59
N LEU A 51 -3.15 5.49 13.79
CA LEU A 51 -3.43 4.08 13.99
C LEU A 51 -4.87 3.74 13.60
N PHE A 52 -5.85 4.56 13.98
CA PHE A 52 -7.24 4.38 13.58
C PHE A 52 -7.36 4.34 12.05
N SER A 53 -6.76 5.27 11.32
CA SER A 53 -6.80 5.29 9.86
C SER A 53 -6.07 4.12 9.21
N PHE A 54 -4.83 3.82 9.62
CA PHE A 54 -3.98 2.82 8.96
C PHE A 54 -4.15 1.38 9.48
N HIS A 55 -4.95 1.19 10.52
CA HIS A 55 -5.22 -0.13 11.11
C HIS A 55 -6.68 -0.57 10.97
N ASP A 56 -7.53 0.29 10.41
CA ASP A 56 -8.91 -0.07 10.10
C ASP A 56 -8.97 -0.97 8.86
N PHE A 57 -9.53 -2.17 9.07
CA PHE A 57 -9.67 -3.19 8.04
C PHE A 57 -10.41 -2.67 6.80
N PHE A 58 -11.55 -1.99 6.98
CA PHE A 58 -12.36 -1.57 5.85
C PHE A 58 -11.65 -0.46 5.06
N HIS A 59 -11.08 0.51 5.77
CA HIS A 59 -10.39 1.62 5.16
C HIS A 59 -9.16 1.18 4.36
N VAL A 60 -8.32 0.29 4.90
CA VAL A 60 -7.09 -0.15 4.23
C VAL A 60 -7.39 -1.10 3.07
N PHE A 61 -8.20 -2.13 3.31
CA PHE A 61 -8.38 -3.23 2.34
C PHE A 61 -9.39 -2.92 1.25
N PHE A 62 -10.33 -1.99 1.44
CA PHE A 62 -11.30 -1.61 0.41
C PHE A 62 -11.04 -0.22 -0.15
N LEU A 63 -11.21 0.83 0.67
CA LEU A 63 -11.20 2.20 0.16
C LEU A 63 -9.81 2.63 -0.34
N SER A 64 -8.80 2.47 0.51
CA SER A 64 -7.43 2.89 0.19
C SER A 64 -6.81 2.03 -0.89
N SER A 65 -7.07 0.71 -0.89
CA SER A 65 -6.57 -0.19 -1.93
C SER A 65 -7.12 0.16 -3.32
N LEU A 66 -8.40 0.53 -3.44
CA LEU A 66 -9.00 0.96 -4.70
C LEU A 66 -8.39 2.26 -5.21
N ILE A 67 -8.31 3.28 -4.35
CA ILE A 67 -7.71 4.58 -4.72
C ILE A 67 -6.25 4.39 -5.10
N TYR A 68 -5.53 3.56 -4.36
CA TYR A 68 -4.14 3.23 -4.65
C TYR A 68 -3.97 2.52 -6.01
N LEU A 69 -4.81 1.53 -6.33
CA LEU A 69 -4.72 0.83 -7.61
C LEU A 69 -5.05 1.75 -8.79
N ILE A 70 -5.98 2.68 -8.60
CA ILE A 70 -6.25 3.75 -9.58
C ILE A 70 -5.02 4.66 -9.71
N SER A 71 -4.44 5.10 -8.58
CA SER A 71 -3.32 6.04 -8.58
C SER A 71 -2.05 5.48 -9.22
N ILE A 72 -1.81 4.18 -9.07
CA ILE A 72 -0.63 3.51 -9.63
C ILE A 72 -0.80 3.09 -11.11
N PHE A 73 -2.02 3.18 -11.65
CA PHE A 73 -2.35 2.78 -13.02
C PHE A 73 -1.40 3.34 -14.10
N PRO A 74 -0.96 4.62 -14.06
CA PRO A 74 -0.02 5.14 -15.06
C PRO A 74 1.36 4.49 -15.03
N PHE A 75 1.74 3.88 -13.90
CA PHE A 75 3.03 3.21 -13.71
C PHE A 75 3.00 1.72 -14.09
N THR A 76 1.81 1.10 -14.07
CA THR A 76 1.63 -0.34 -14.33
C THR A 76 1.19 -0.65 -15.76
N THR A 77 0.67 0.34 -16.50
CA THR A 77 0.19 0.16 -17.88
C THR A 77 1.32 0.15 -18.90
N PHE A 78 1.37 -0.89 -19.75
CA PHE A 78 2.30 -0.95 -20.87
C PHE A 78 1.86 0.01 -21.98
N ARG A 79 2.69 0.98 -22.33
CA ARG A 79 2.41 2.02 -23.33
C ARG A 79 3.40 1.95 -24.49
N SER A 80 3.10 2.64 -25.60
CA SER A 80 4.04 2.84 -26.72
C SER A 80 5.38 3.42 -26.25
N PHE A 81 5.37 4.27 -25.21
CA PHE A 81 6.58 4.77 -24.56
C PHE A 81 7.45 3.66 -23.95
N ASP A 82 6.87 2.54 -23.49
CA ASP A 82 7.64 1.43 -22.92
C ASP A 82 8.44 0.69 -23.99
N GLN A 83 7.92 0.58 -25.22
CA GLN A 83 8.69 0.04 -26.34
C GLN A 83 9.91 0.91 -26.64
N TYR A 84 9.72 2.23 -26.70
CA TYR A 84 10.82 3.18 -26.83
C TYR A 84 11.82 3.08 -25.67
N ALA A 85 11.33 2.99 -24.43
CA ALA A 85 12.17 2.85 -23.25
C ALA A 85 13.00 1.55 -23.29
N MET A 86 12.40 0.42 -23.67
CA MET A 86 13.10 -0.86 -23.80
C MET A 86 14.21 -0.81 -24.85
N ILE A 87 13.96 -0.19 -26.00
CA ILE A 87 14.97 0.02 -27.06
C ILE A 87 16.11 0.90 -26.52
N LYS A 88 15.78 2.03 -25.88
CA LYS A 88 16.76 2.97 -25.33
C LYS A 88 17.60 2.40 -24.20
N PHE A 89 17.03 1.53 -23.35
CA PHE A 89 17.75 0.87 -22.27
C PHE A 89 18.61 -0.31 -22.73
N ALA A 90 18.44 -0.76 -23.98
CA ALA A 90 19.06 -1.96 -24.56
C ALA A 90 18.89 -3.22 -23.68
N SER A 91 17.93 -3.22 -22.74
CA SER A 91 17.74 -4.29 -21.77
C SER A 91 16.33 -4.24 -21.19
N ARG A 92 15.57 -5.30 -21.44
CA ARG A 92 14.22 -5.49 -20.90
C ARG A 92 14.24 -5.62 -19.37
N ALA A 93 15.30 -6.24 -18.84
CA ALA A 93 15.51 -6.35 -17.39
C ALA A 93 15.67 -4.96 -16.75
N LYS A 94 16.51 -4.08 -17.32
CA LYS A 94 16.66 -2.69 -16.84
C LYS A 94 15.33 -1.92 -16.83
N TRP A 95 14.52 -2.08 -17.86
CA TRP A 95 13.17 -1.50 -17.88
C TRP A 95 12.29 -2.05 -16.74
N PHE A 96 12.29 -3.36 -16.52
CA PHE A 96 11.54 -3.99 -15.42
C PHE A 96 11.95 -3.43 -14.05
N TYR A 97 13.25 -3.41 -13.74
CA TYR A 97 13.77 -2.83 -12.49
C TYR A 97 13.31 -1.38 -12.33
N THR A 98 13.40 -0.59 -13.40
CA THR A 98 13.03 0.83 -13.39
C THR A 98 11.53 1.03 -13.11
N SER A 99 10.67 0.20 -13.71
CA SER A 99 9.23 0.23 -13.47
C SER A 99 8.88 -0.18 -12.04
N VAL A 100 9.49 -1.24 -11.51
CA VAL A 100 9.29 -1.68 -10.10
C VAL A 100 9.74 -0.59 -9.11
N ILE A 101 10.89 0.05 -9.34
CA ILE A 101 11.36 1.17 -8.50
C ILE A 101 10.40 2.35 -8.57
N SER A 102 9.88 2.67 -9.76
CA SER A 102 8.91 3.76 -9.94
C SER A 102 7.62 3.49 -9.18
N ILE A 103 7.14 2.24 -9.20
CA ILE A 103 6.00 1.80 -8.40
C ILE A 103 6.31 1.99 -6.91
N GLY A 104 7.47 1.54 -6.43
CA GLY A 104 7.87 1.71 -5.03
C GLY A 104 7.90 3.16 -4.56
N ILE A 105 8.44 4.07 -5.38
CA ILE A 105 8.44 5.52 -5.08
C ILE A 105 7.01 6.05 -5.01
N ALA A 106 6.16 5.70 -5.98
CA ALA A 106 4.76 6.15 -5.99
C ALA A 106 3.96 5.59 -4.80
N THR A 107 4.20 4.34 -4.40
CA THR A 107 3.62 3.74 -3.18
C THR A 107 4.04 4.51 -1.93
N LEU A 108 5.33 4.84 -1.83
CA LEU A 108 5.85 5.59 -0.67
C LEU A 108 5.19 6.98 -0.59
N LEU A 109 5.13 7.69 -1.71
CA LEU A 109 4.47 9.00 -1.79
C LEU A 109 2.99 8.92 -1.43
N PHE A 110 2.29 7.87 -1.87
CA PHE A 110 0.89 7.65 -1.52
C PHE A 110 0.70 7.48 -0.01
N VAL A 111 1.48 6.62 0.63
CA VAL A 111 1.39 6.39 2.09
C VAL A 111 1.75 7.66 2.87
N LEU A 112 2.81 8.37 2.46
CA LEU A 112 3.22 9.62 3.09
C LEU A 112 2.16 10.72 2.93
N ALA A 113 1.54 10.83 1.75
CA ALA A 113 0.47 11.80 1.51
C ALA A 113 -0.74 11.51 2.42
N SER A 114 -1.17 10.25 2.53
CA SER A 114 -2.26 9.87 3.44
C SER A 114 -1.93 10.18 4.90
N ALA A 115 -0.70 9.86 5.35
CA ALA A 115 -0.29 10.15 6.72
C ALA A 115 -0.20 11.66 6.98
N PHE A 116 0.29 12.42 6.01
CA PHE A 116 0.37 13.87 6.07
C PHE A 116 -1.02 14.51 6.17
N ILE A 117 -2.02 14.03 5.42
CA ILE A 117 -3.40 14.51 5.53
C ILE A 117 -3.94 14.29 6.96
N CYS A 118 -3.76 13.10 7.54
CA CYS A 118 -4.18 12.84 8.92
C CYS A 118 -3.48 13.76 9.93
N ILE A 119 -2.18 14.04 9.74
CA ILE A 119 -1.44 14.98 10.58
C ILE A 119 -2.03 16.39 10.44
N LEU A 120 -2.31 16.86 9.22
CA LEU A 120 -2.91 18.18 9.00
C LEU A 120 -4.28 18.31 9.68
N GLU A 121 -5.13 17.29 9.59
CA GLU A 121 -6.44 17.25 10.26
C GLU A 121 -6.32 17.34 11.79
N SER A 122 -5.26 16.77 12.35
CA SER A 122 -5.03 16.71 13.79
C SER A 122 -4.47 18.00 14.41
N LEU A 123 -3.85 18.89 13.61
CA LEU A 123 -3.06 20.03 14.10
C LEU A 123 -3.82 20.98 15.04
N LEU A 124 -5.12 21.14 14.85
CA LEU A 124 -5.95 22.09 15.61
C LEU A 124 -6.83 21.43 16.66
N THR A 125 -6.86 20.10 16.71
CA THR A 125 -7.89 19.34 17.44
C THR A 125 -7.32 18.34 18.43
N LEU A 126 -6.14 17.77 18.14
CA LEU A 126 -5.57 16.67 18.90
C LEU A 126 -4.20 17.05 19.46
N LYS A 127 -3.86 16.46 20.61
CA LYS A 127 -2.56 16.67 21.26
C LYS A 127 -1.47 15.82 20.60
N PHE A 128 -0.26 16.38 20.47
CA PHE A 128 0.94 15.69 20.00
C PHE A 128 1.74 15.11 21.17
N GLU A 129 1.13 14.17 21.90
CA GLU A 129 1.78 13.51 23.03
C GLU A 129 2.11 12.06 22.68
N ASN A 130 3.39 11.67 22.77
CA ASN A 130 3.83 10.30 22.49
C ASN A 130 3.62 9.38 23.70
N ARG A 131 2.37 9.29 24.15
CA ARG A 131 1.88 8.47 25.25
C ARG A 131 0.52 7.92 24.85
N TRP A 132 0.15 6.74 25.34
CA TRP A 132 -1.18 6.19 25.09
C TRP A 132 -2.22 7.11 25.71
N SER A 133 -3.18 7.54 24.89
CA SER A 133 -4.38 8.23 25.37
C SER A 133 -5.35 7.21 25.98
N GLU A 134 -6.44 7.69 26.58
CA GLU A 134 -7.52 6.82 27.05
C GLU A 134 -8.10 5.97 25.92
N TYR A 135 -8.33 6.56 24.75
CA TYR A 135 -8.80 5.85 23.57
C TYR A 135 -7.82 4.77 23.12
N GLY A 136 -6.54 5.14 22.98
CA GLY A 136 -5.50 4.22 22.52
C GLY A 136 -5.31 3.06 23.50
N ALA A 137 -5.32 3.34 24.80
CA ALA A 137 -5.25 2.32 25.84
C ALA A 137 -6.45 1.35 25.77
N ALA A 138 -7.66 1.85 25.52
CA ALA A 138 -8.86 1.01 25.42
C ALA A 138 -8.87 0.13 24.16
N VAL A 139 -8.51 0.69 23.00
CA VAL A 139 -8.53 -0.03 21.71
C VAL A 139 -7.38 -1.02 21.58
N TYR A 140 -6.21 -0.66 22.10
CA TYR A 140 -4.99 -1.47 22.01
C TYR A 140 -4.64 -2.19 23.31
N ASP A 141 -5.55 -2.26 24.29
CA ASP A 141 -5.35 -2.86 25.62
C ASP A 141 -4.62 -4.21 25.54
N PHE A 142 -5.11 -5.09 24.67
CA PHE A 142 -4.52 -6.41 24.49
C PHE A 142 -3.05 -6.37 24.03
N LEU A 143 -2.71 -5.46 23.12
CA LEU A 143 -1.34 -5.31 22.63
C LEU A 143 -0.42 -4.72 23.71
N LEU A 144 -0.93 -3.75 24.47
CA LEU A 144 -0.21 -3.05 25.54
C LEU A 144 0.02 -3.92 26.76
N LYS A 145 -0.90 -4.83 27.05
CA LYS A 145 -0.78 -5.79 28.15
C LYS A 145 0.44 -6.70 28.03
N TYR A 146 0.85 -7.02 26.80
CA TYR A 146 1.96 -7.96 26.54
C TYR A 146 3.20 -7.30 25.94
N ASN A 147 3.16 -6.00 25.63
CA ASN A 147 4.27 -5.30 25.00
C ASN A 147 4.35 -3.85 25.47
N ASP A 148 5.54 -3.42 25.91
CA ASP A 148 5.82 -2.01 26.18
C ASP A 148 6.24 -1.32 24.87
N ILE A 149 5.26 -0.74 24.17
CA ILE A 149 5.45 -0.09 22.87
C ILE A 149 4.87 1.32 22.92
N LYS A 150 5.65 2.30 22.46
CA LYS A 150 5.17 3.68 22.33
C LYS A 150 4.25 3.85 21.12
N PRO A 151 3.22 4.73 21.18
CA PRO A 151 2.32 4.96 20.06
C PRO A 151 3.04 5.32 18.75
N SER A 152 4.06 6.19 18.81
CA SER A 152 4.84 6.57 17.63
C SER A 152 5.51 5.36 16.95
N THR A 153 6.00 4.41 17.75
CA THR A 153 6.68 3.21 17.25
C THR A 153 5.68 2.28 16.58
N LEU A 154 4.49 2.13 17.16
CA LEU A 154 3.43 1.33 16.55
C LEU A 154 2.95 1.96 15.22
N VAL A 155 2.82 3.28 15.16
CA VAL A 155 2.48 4.01 13.93
C VAL A 155 3.51 3.74 12.83
N LEU A 156 4.81 3.84 13.15
CA LEU A 156 5.87 3.57 12.18
C LEU A 156 5.81 2.14 11.62
N PHE A 157 5.60 1.15 12.49
CA PHE A 157 5.45 -0.23 12.06
C PHE A 157 4.19 -0.45 11.22
N SER A 158 3.07 0.17 11.60
CA SER A 158 1.83 0.12 10.83
C SER A 158 2.00 0.72 9.43
N LEU A 159 2.60 1.91 9.33
CA LEU A 159 2.87 2.56 8.04
C LEU A 159 3.78 1.73 7.15
N LEU A 160 4.81 1.09 7.71
CA LEU A 160 5.69 0.20 6.96
C LEU A 160 4.93 -1.02 6.41
N LEU A 161 4.09 -1.66 7.22
CA LEU A 161 3.31 -2.83 6.79
C LEU A 161 2.27 -2.44 5.73
N VAL A 162 1.61 -1.29 5.88
CA VAL A 162 0.70 -0.74 4.86
C VAL A 162 1.45 -0.42 3.56
N TYR A 163 2.65 0.14 3.64
CA TYR A 163 3.52 0.36 2.49
C TYR A 163 3.85 -0.95 1.77
N LEU A 164 4.27 -1.99 2.49
CA LEU A 164 4.59 -3.31 1.90
C LEU A 164 3.38 -3.96 1.24
N PHE A 165 2.20 -3.81 1.84
CA PHE A 165 0.94 -4.26 1.26
C PHE A 165 0.61 -3.55 -0.05
N PHE A 166 0.60 -2.21 -0.08
CA PHE A 166 0.34 -1.47 -1.31
C PHE A 166 1.42 -1.73 -2.36
N LEU A 167 2.68 -1.85 -1.98
CA LEU A 167 3.76 -2.22 -2.90
C LEU A 167 3.48 -3.58 -3.56
N THR A 168 3.05 -4.55 -2.77
CA THR A 168 2.66 -5.88 -3.26
C THR A 168 1.49 -5.81 -4.23
N LEU A 169 0.45 -5.02 -3.93
CA LEU A 169 -0.66 -4.80 -4.86
C LEU A 169 -0.19 -4.14 -6.17
N GLY A 170 0.67 -3.13 -6.09
CA GLY A 170 1.19 -2.42 -7.26
C GLY A 170 2.03 -3.32 -8.16
N ILE A 171 2.91 -4.12 -7.58
CA ILE A 171 3.73 -5.09 -8.33
C ILE A 171 2.85 -6.22 -8.88
N THR A 172 1.88 -6.73 -8.11
CA THR A 172 0.92 -7.74 -8.60
C THR A 172 0.18 -7.22 -9.83
N PHE A 173 -0.30 -5.97 -9.80
CA PHE A 173 -0.97 -5.36 -10.94
C PHE A 173 -0.05 -5.27 -12.16
N PHE A 174 1.18 -4.80 -11.97
CA PHE A 174 2.16 -4.73 -13.04
C PHE A 174 2.48 -6.10 -13.64
N VAL A 175 2.75 -7.11 -12.81
CA VAL A 175 3.07 -8.47 -13.24
C VAL A 175 1.87 -9.13 -13.93
N ALA A 176 0.66 -8.96 -13.40
CA ALA A 176 -0.56 -9.42 -14.05
C ALA A 176 -0.76 -8.78 -15.43
N ASN A 177 -0.37 -7.51 -15.59
CA ASN A 177 -0.42 -6.82 -16.89
C ASN A 177 0.59 -7.36 -17.89
N LEU A 178 1.79 -7.73 -17.42
CA LEU A 178 2.77 -8.41 -18.27
C LEU A 178 2.30 -9.80 -18.74
N ILE A 179 1.46 -10.48 -17.95
CA ILE A 179 0.95 -11.82 -18.27
C ILE A 179 -0.26 -11.72 -19.21
N VAL A 180 -1.29 -11.00 -18.78
CA VAL A 180 -2.61 -10.98 -19.44
C VAL A 180 -2.71 -9.91 -20.49
N GLN A 181 -1.84 -8.90 -20.43
CA GLN A 181 -1.73 -7.89 -21.48
C GLN A 181 -2.99 -7.02 -21.64
N ASN A 182 -3.85 -7.01 -20.65
CA ASN A 182 -5.07 -6.20 -20.61
C ASN A 182 -5.17 -5.54 -19.23
N ASN A 183 -5.09 -4.21 -19.22
CA ASN A 183 -5.08 -3.42 -17.99
C ASN A 183 -6.30 -3.69 -17.10
N VAL A 184 -7.48 -3.90 -17.69
CA VAL A 184 -8.74 -4.15 -16.96
C VAL A 184 -8.68 -5.52 -16.29
N ILE A 185 -8.27 -6.56 -17.03
CA ILE A 185 -8.20 -7.91 -16.47
C ILE A 185 -7.12 -7.98 -15.37
N SER A 186 -5.99 -7.31 -15.56
CA SER A 186 -4.92 -7.25 -14.56
C SER A 186 -5.32 -6.51 -13.28
N PHE A 187 -6.13 -5.46 -13.42
CA PHE A 187 -6.75 -4.78 -12.30
C PHE A 187 -7.71 -5.72 -11.54
N ILE A 188 -8.58 -6.44 -12.26
CA ILE A 188 -9.50 -7.43 -11.69
C ILE A 188 -8.75 -8.55 -10.96
N ILE A 189 -7.68 -9.09 -11.55
CA ILE A 189 -6.84 -10.13 -10.92
C ILE A 189 -6.25 -9.61 -9.60
N THR A 190 -5.74 -8.39 -9.60
CA THR A 190 -5.13 -7.78 -8.40
C THR A 190 -6.16 -7.57 -7.30
N LEU A 191 -7.35 -7.07 -7.65
CA LEU A 191 -8.47 -7.00 -6.72
C LEU A 191 -8.89 -8.39 -6.23
N GLY A 192 -8.90 -9.40 -7.10
CA GLY A 192 -9.20 -10.78 -6.75
C GLY A 192 -8.30 -11.32 -5.64
N PHE A 193 -6.98 -11.11 -5.73
CA PHE A 193 -6.05 -11.49 -4.65
C PHE A 193 -6.36 -10.79 -3.33
N ASN A 194 -6.67 -9.50 -3.38
CA ASN A 194 -7.05 -8.74 -2.20
C ASN A 194 -8.37 -9.25 -1.59
N VAL A 195 -9.39 -9.49 -2.41
CA VAL A 195 -10.69 -10.03 -1.99
C VAL A 195 -10.55 -11.43 -1.40
N ILE A 196 -9.73 -12.31 -1.98
CA ILE A 196 -9.46 -13.64 -1.41
C ILE A 196 -8.87 -13.51 0.00
N SER A 197 -7.91 -12.60 0.21
CA SER A 197 -7.34 -12.32 1.53
C SER A 197 -8.40 -11.84 2.54
N ILE A 198 -9.32 -10.99 2.10
CA ILE A 198 -10.43 -10.47 2.90
C ILE A 198 -11.41 -11.60 3.26
N VAL A 199 -11.81 -12.42 2.29
CA VAL A 199 -12.76 -13.53 2.50
C VAL A 199 -12.19 -14.54 3.49
N ILE A 200 -10.94 -14.96 3.32
CA ILE A 200 -10.30 -15.91 4.26
C ILE A 200 -10.27 -15.34 5.69
N TYR A 201 -9.98 -14.04 5.81
CA TYR A 201 -9.94 -13.35 7.09
C TYR A 201 -11.31 -13.27 7.77
N LEU A 202 -12.35 -12.86 7.03
CA LEU A 202 -13.72 -12.73 7.55
C LEU A 202 -14.34 -14.09 7.88
N SER A 203 -14.05 -15.10 7.07
CA SER A 203 -14.50 -16.48 7.28
C SER A 203 -13.75 -17.21 8.41
N LYS A 204 -12.73 -16.57 9.01
CA LYS A 204 -11.92 -17.12 10.12
C LYS A 204 -11.37 -18.53 9.82
N ILE A 205 -10.97 -18.78 8.58
CA ILE A 205 -10.43 -20.09 8.17
C ILE A 205 -9.01 -20.21 8.73
N THR A 206 -8.89 -20.85 9.89
CA THR A 206 -7.67 -20.87 10.73
C THR A 206 -6.42 -21.30 9.98
N PHE A 207 -6.54 -22.30 9.10
CA PHE A 207 -5.42 -22.84 8.33
C PHE A 207 -4.83 -21.83 7.33
N PHE A 208 -5.68 -21.07 6.63
CA PHE A 208 -5.23 -20.13 5.59
C PHE A 208 -4.96 -18.72 6.13
N TYR A 209 -5.42 -18.41 7.34
CA TYR A 209 -5.30 -17.10 7.96
C TYR A 209 -3.86 -16.54 7.94
N PRO A 210 -2.80 -17.30 8.29
CA PRO A 210 -1.42 -16.80 8.26
C PRO A 210 -0.85 -16.55 6.86
N PHE A 211 -1.55 -16.92 5.79
CA PHE A 211 -1.11 -16.69 4.42
C PHE A 211 -1.76 -15.45 3.79
N THR A 212 -2.62 -14.75 4.54
CA THR A 212 -3.39 -13.60 4.05
C THR A 212 -2.64 -12.28 4.24
N PHE A 213 -2.88 -11.32 3.35
CA PHE A 213 -2.38 -9.94 3.50
C PHE A 213 -2.93 -9.29 4.77
N THR A 214 -4.20 -9.55 5.07
CA THR A 214 -4.92 -9.02 6.24
C THR A 214 -4.28 -9.39 7.56
N TYR A 215 -3.81 -10.62 7.70
CA TYR A 215 -3.04 -11.08 8.86
C TYR A 215 -1.76 -10.25 9.06
N HIS A 216 -1.01 -10.03 7.98
CA HIS A 216 0.30 -9.41 8.05
C HIS A 216 0.31 -7.88 8.06
N VAL A 217 -0.78 -7.22 7.67
CA VAL A 217 -0.95 -5.76 7.84
C VAL A 217 -1.52 -5.42 9.22
N LEU A 218 -2.53 -6.18 9.68
CA LEU A 218 -3.27 -5.85 10.89
C LEU A 218 -2.61 -6.46 12.14
N VAL A 219 -1.70 -5.69 12.70
CA VAL A 219 -0.98 -5.97 13.96
C VAL A 219 -1.85 -6.38 15.17
N GLY A 220 -3.10 -5.91 15.28
CA GLY A 220 -3.80 -5.80 16.58
C GLY A 220 -4.57 -7.02 17.09
N LYS A 221 -4.43 -8.22 16.50
CA LYS A 221 -5.33 -9.35 16.79
C LYS A 221 -4.67 -10.64 17.31
N MET A 222 -3.42 -10.60 17.77
CA MET A 222 -2.68 -11.84 18.05
C MET A 222 -2.10 -11.91 19.44
N GLY A 223 -2.40 -13.01 20.14
CA GLY A 223 -1.95 -13.32 21.51
C GLY A 223 -0.49 -13.68 21.67
N SER A 224 0.36 -13.22 20.78
CA SER A 224 1.82 -13.39 20.82
C SER A 224 2.51 -12.02 20.94
N SER A 225 3.82 -12.03 21.21
CA SER A 225 4.61 -10.80 21.21
C SER A 225 4.46 -10.06 19.88
N PHE A 226 4.19 -8.75 19.96
CA PHE A 226 4.09 -7.86 18.82
C PHE A 226 5.32 -7.98 17.90
N TYR A 227 6.52 -8.01 18.49
CA TYR A 227 7.77 -8.03 17.74
C TYR A 227 7.92 -9.33 16.94
N SER A 228 7.56 -10.47 17.52
CA SER A 228 7.57 -11.76 16.80
C SER A 228 6.64 -11.75 15.61
N HIS A 229 5.42 -11.22 15.78
CA HIS A 229 4.47 -11.07 14.67
C HIS A 229 4.99 -10.11 13.60
N PHE A 230 5.56 -8.97 14.00
CA PHE A 230 6.14 -8.01 13.06
C PHE A 230 7.25 -8.65 12.21
N VAL A 231 8.16 -9.41 12.84
CA VAL A 231 9.21 -10.16 12.11
C VAL A 231 8.60 -11.16 11.14
N GLN A 232 7.58 -11.91 11.56
CA GLN A 232 6.85 -12.85 10.69
C GLN A 232 6.25 -12.13 9.48
N SER A 233 5.64 -10.96 9.67
CA SER A 233 5.12 -10.14 8.57
C SER A 233 6.19 -9.63 7.61
N ILE A 234 7.35 -9.20 8.11
CA ILE A 234 8.46 -8.80 7.24
C ILE A 234 8.96 -9.96 6.39
N ILE A 235 9.10 -11.15 6.98
CA ILE A 235 9.51 -12.36 6.25
C ILE A 235 8.46 -12.72 5.18
N TYR A 236 7.17 -12.67 5.54
CA TYR A 236 6.07 -12.89 4.60
C TYR A 236 6.12 -11.94 3.39
N TRP A 237 6.20 -10.64 3.63
CA TRP A 237 6.28 -9.65 2.55
C TRP A 237 7.54 -9.82 1.71
N GLY A 238 8.67 -10.12 2.35
CA GLY A 238 9.92 -10.44 1.64
C GLY A 238 9.76 -11.61 0.68
N MET A 239 9.14 -12.71 1.12
CA MET A 239 8.87 -13.88 0.28
C MET A 239 7.93 -13.55 -0.89
N VAL A 240 6.80 -12.89 -0.62
CA VAL A 240 5.80 -12.55 -1.65
C VAL A 240 6.38 -11.60 -2.70
N LEU A 241 7.06 -10.54 -2.26
CA LEU A 241 7.70 -9.58 -3.17
C LEU A 241 8.78 -10.24 -4.02
N THR A 242 9.59 -11.12 -3.42
CA THR A 242 10.62 -11.88 -4.14
C THR A 242 10.01 -12.81 -5.18
N LEU A 243 8.93 -13.51 -4.84
CA LEU A 243 8.21 -14.39 -5.77
C LEU A 243 7.64 -13.59 -6.96
N LEU A 244 6.93 -12.49 -6.70
CA LEU A 244 6.40 -11.61 -7.75
C LEU A 244 7.51 -11.04 -8.63
N PHE A 245 8.65 -10.71 -8.03
CA PHE A 245 9.83 -10.22 -8.75
C PHE A 245 10.35 -11.25 -9.75
N PHE A 246 10.51 -12.51 -9.30
CA PHE A 246 10.95 -13.62 -10.16
C PHE A 246 9.94 -13.94 -11.27
N ILE A 247 8.64 -13.91 -10.99
CA ILE A 247 7.60 -14.10 -12.00
C ILE A 247 7.68 -12.99 -13.05
N GLY A 248 7.75 -11.72 -12.61
CA GLY A 248 7.81 -10.56 -13.47
C GLY A 248 9.02 -10.57 -14.40
N ILE A 249 10.23 -10.79 -13.88
CA ILE A 249 11.45 -10.82 -14.71
C ILE A 249 11.43 -11.96 -15.73
N SER A 250 10.90 -13.12 -15.35
CA SER A 250 10.78 -14.28 -16.24
C SER A 250 9.84 -14.01 -17.41
N ARG A 251 8.76 -13.26 -17.18
CA ARG A 251 7.83 -12.85 -18.24
C ARG A 251 8.43 -11.82 -19.17
N VAL A 252 9.11 -10.81 -18.64
CA VAL A 252 9.74 -9.74 -19.44
C VAL A 252 10.81 -10.28 -20.40
N LYS A 253 11.57 -11.30 -19.99
CA LYS A 253 12.55 -11.95 -20.88
C LYS A 253 11.91 -12.57 -22.12
N LYS A 254 10.67 -13.05 -22.01
CA LYS A 254 9.91 -13.74 -23.07
C LYS A 254 9.06 -12.81 -23.96
N MET A 255 9.07 -11.48 -23.74
CA MET A 255 8.27 -10.55 -24.55
C MET A 255 8.94 -10.22 -25.89
N ASP A 256 8.26 -10.41 -27.02
CA ASP A 256 8.78 -10.00 -28.33
C ASP A 256 8.46 -8.54 -28.68
N PHE A 257 9.28 -7.90 -29.53
CA PHE A 257 9.14 -6.47 -29.87
C PHE A 257 8.06 -6.18 -30.91
N SER A 258 7.55 -7.19 -31.62
CA SER A 258 6.52 -7.03 -32.66
C SER A 258 5.09 -6.83 -32.12
N TRP A 259 4.94 -6.65 -30.81
CA TRP A 259 3.72 -7.04 -30.09
C TRP A 259 2.79 -5.88 -29.70
N ARG A 260 2.42 -5.01 -30.66
CA ARG A 260 1.15 -4.24 -30.71
C ARG A 260 1.19 -3.19 -31.81
N GLN A 261 0.56 -3.51 -32.94
CA GLN A 261 -0.10 -2.50 -33.77
C GLN A 261 -1.58 -2.56 -33.41
N SER A 262 -2.01 -1.72 -32.48
CA SER A 262 -3.43 -1.40 -32.24
C SER A 262 -3.52 -0.03 -31.60
#